data_AF-A0A956RCF7-F1
#
_entry.id   AF-A0A956RCF7-F1
#
_cell.length_a   1.000
_cell.length_b   1.000
_cell.length_c   1.000
_cell.angle_alpha   90.00
_cell.angle_beta   90.00
_cell.angle_gamma   90.00
#
_symmetry.space_group_name_H-M   'P 1'
#
loop_
_entity.id
_entity.type
_entity.pdbx_description
1 polymer ?
#
loop_
_entity_poly.entity_id
_entity_poly.type
_entity_poly.pdbx_seq_one_letter_code
_entity_poly.pdbx_strand_id
1 'polypeptide(L)'
;MRHAAWFVVLAAGAGCIDPQSDEDGDGLVYERELEVGTDPKIDDSDGDGLTDGQEVDFGTDPLDKASGRYEGGWPRQTVAFKDAVVASGKTGKEIDTGKRFPRLIEKDQHGEEVDLYDLSGHGRKIIVDVSAEWCGPCKQISTILGDKDTTDPLFQPIVGMIRAGLISWVTVLSEDVDGEAPKPRIARTWERDFPARGVMVLGDTEAQLLDYVVASTGAWPSFVILNENMKVVEYGTLSDPGMQAA
;
A
#
# COMPACT_ATOMS: atom_id res chain seq x y z
N MET A 1 -46.69 44.29 26.08
CA MET A 1 -46.72 42.82 25.88
C MET A 1 -45.28 42.33 25.95
N ARG A 2 -45.00 41.43 26.88
CA ARG A 2 -43.68 40.92 27.22
C ARG A 2 -43.45 39.61 26.48
N HIS A 3 -42.43 39.50 25.62
CA HIS A 3 -41.87 38.22 25.16
C HIS A 3 -40.37 38.45 24.93
N ALA A 4 -39.56 38.13 25.93
CA ALA A 4 -38.83 36.86 26.07
C ALA A 4 -37.44 36.97 25.40
N ALA A 5 -36.52 37.60 26.12
CA ALA A 5 -35.09 37.49 25.86
C ALA A 5 -34.68 36.05 26.18
N TRP A 6 -34.16 35.34 25.19
CA TRP A 6 -33.49 34.06 25.40
C TRP A 6 -32.20 34.32 26.17
N PHE A 7 -32.13 33.78 27.38
CA PHE A 7 -30.91 33.72 28.17
C PHE A 7 -29.94 32.77 27.45
N VAL A 8 -28.86 33.32 26.90
CA VAL A 8 -27.63 32.57 26.72
C VAL A 8 -27.09 32.32 28.13
N VAL A 9 -27.20 31.09 28.60
CA VAL A 9 -26.41 30.64 29.75
C VAL A 9 -24.97 30.53 29.24
N LEU A 10 -24.20 31.60 29.42
CA LEU A 10 -22.75 31.51 29.39
C LEU A 10 -22.33 30.69 30.61
N ALA A 11 -22.05 29.41 30.38
CA ALA A 11 -21.23 28.65 31.31
C ALA A 11 -19.80 29.21 31.21
N ALA A 12 -19.36 29.87 32.28
CA ALA A 12 -17.96 30.20 32.49
C ALA A 12 -17.16 28.89 32.72
N GLY A 13 -16.07 28.68 31.97
CA GLY A 13 -15.06 27.70 32.38
C GLY A 13 -14.36 26.84 31.32
N ALA A 14 -14.63 26.98 30.02
CA ALA A 14 -13.74 26.41 29.00
C ALA A 14 -12.73 27.50 28.63
N GLY A 15 -11.47 27.35 29.08
CA GLY A 15 -10.38 28.08 28.44
C GLY A 15 -10.47 27.79 26.94
N CYS A 16 -10.27 28.82 26.10
CA CYS A 16 -10.14 28.57 24.67
C CYS A 16 -8.95 27.63 24.48
N ILE A 17 -9.22 26.35 24.20
CA ILE A 17 -8.18 25.42 23.79
C ILE A 17 -7.65 25.96 22.46
N ASP A 18 -6.33 26.08 22.35
CA ASP A 18 -5.68 26.56 21.16
C ASP A 18 -5.88 25.51 20.06
N PRO A 19 -6.46 25.84 18.89
CA PRO A 19 -6.60 24.88 17.79
C PRO A 19 -5.28 24.24 17.35
N GLN A 20 -4.15 24.88 17.66
CA GLN A 20 -2.80 24.42 17.35
C GLN A 20 -2.08 23.77 18.55
N SER A 21 -2.74 23.63 19.71
CA SER A 21 -2.16 22.84 20.80
C SER A 21 -2.21 21.36 20.47
N ASP A 22 -1.18 20.65 20.92
CA ASP A 22 -1.05 19.19 20.91
C ASP A 22 -1.03 18.81 22.41
N GLU A 23 -2.16 18.31 22.91
CA GLU A 23 -2.41 18.20 24.36
C GLU A 23 -1.77 16.95 24.99
N ASP A 24 -1.62 15.86 24.24
CA ASP A 24 -0.94 14.64 24.67
C ASP A 24 0.47 14.46 24.07
N GLY A 25 0.84 15.26 23.08
CA GLY A 25 2.19 15.33 22.53
C GLY A 25 2.47 14.29 21.45
N ASP A 26 1.43 13.79 20.79
CA ASP A 26 1.52 12.72 19.80
C ASP A 26 1.84 13.22 18.37
N GLY A 27 1.82 14.55 18.18
CA GLY A 27 2.08 15.24 16.92
C GLY A 27 0.82 15.66 16.15
N LEU A 28 -0.38 15.32 16.62
CA LEU A 28 -1.67 15.69 16.06
C LEU A 28 -2.27 16.87 16.84
N VAL A 29 -2.48 18.00 16.16
CA VAL A 29 -3.02 19.19 16.83
C VAL A 29 -4.53 19.06 17.10
N TYR A 30 -5.00 19.69 18.17
CA TYR A 30 -6.39 19.68 18.64
C TYR A 30 -7.44 19.86 17.54
N GLU A 31 -7.26 20.83 16.63
CA GLU A 31 -8.19 21.02 15.50
C GLU A 31 -8.28 19.78 14.62
N ARG A 32 -7.13 19.14 14.35
CA ARG A 32 -7.05 17.95 13.51
C ARG A 32 -7.60 16.72 14.22
N GLU A 33 -7.35 16.58 15.51
CA GLU A 33 -7.93 15.50 16.34
C GLU A 33 -9.45 15.53 16.30
N LEU A 34 -10.05 16.73 16.41
CA LEU A 34 -11.50 16.90 16.25
C LEU A 34 -11.99 16.56 14.83
N GLU A 35 -11.20 16.82 13.79
CA GLU A 35 -11.54 16.47 12.41
C GLU A 35 -11.54 14.95 12.17
N VAL A 36 -10.57 14.23 12.73
CA VAL A 36 -10.44 12.77 12.58
C VAL A 36 -11.21 11.98 13.63
N GLY A 37 -11.65 12.64 14.71
CA GLY A 37 -12.52 12.08 15.74
C GLY A 37 -11.78 11.44 16.93
N THR A 38 -10.50 11.74 17.11
CA THR A 38 -9.66 11.25 18.22
C THR A 38 -9.86 12.09 19.49
N ASP A 39 -9.37 11.60 20.64
CA ASP A 39 -9.44 12.32 21.91
C ASP A 39 -8.14 13.11 22.15
N PRO A 40 -8.18 14.46 22.24
CA PRO A 40 -7.00 15.31 22.44
C PRO A 40 -6.09 15.05 23.64
N LYS A 41 -6.43 14.07 24.47
CA LYS A 41 -5.75 13.76 25.72
C LYS A 41 -5.24 12.33 25.75
N ILE A 42 -5.37 11.61 24.63
CA ILE A 42 -5.04 10.20 24.50
C ILE A 42 -4.27 10.07 23.19
N ASP A 43 -2.97 9.80 23.32
CA ASP A 43 -2.05 9.72 22.19
C ASP A 43 -2.35 8.56 21.24
N ASP A 44 -3.09 7.54 21.68
CA ASP A 44 -3.50 6.35 20.91
C ASP A 44 -4.97 6.05 21.19
N SER A 45 -5.85 6.57 20.33
CA SER A 45 -7.30 6.56 20.55
C SER A 45 -7.93 5.18 20.44
N ASP A 46 -7.41 4.32 19.55
CA ASP A 46 -7.94 2.98 19.38
C ASP A 46 -7.22 1.93 20.25
N GLY A 47 -6.02 2.22 20.74
CA GLY A 47 -5.21 1.39 21.63
C GLY A 47 -4.49 0.25 20.91
N ASP A 48 -4.03 0.43 19.68
CA ASP A 48 -3.25 -0.57 18.92
C ASP A 48 -1.73 -0.44 19.08
N GLY A 49 -1.26 0.68 19.66
CA GLY A 49 0.14 0.99 19.93
C GLY A 49 0.80 1.93 18.92
N LEU A 50 0.08 2.41 17.90
CA LEU A 50 0.45 3.58 17.10
C LEU A 50 -0.24 4.82 17.67
N THR A 51 0.42 5.98 17.57
CA THR A 51 -0.24 7.22 17.97
C THR A 51 -1.17 7.73 16.88
N ASP A 52 -2.18 8.50 17.23
CA ASP A 52 -3.15 9.07 16.28
C ASP A 52 -2.43 9.89 15.20
N GLY A 53 -1.44 10.69 15.61
CA GLY A 53 -0.56 11.45 14.72
C GLY A 53 0.25 10.56 13.76
N GLN A 54 0.78 9.43 14.24
CA GLN A 54 1.48 8.48 13.37
C GLN A 54 0.55 7.89 12.32
N GLU A 55 -0.66 7.49 12.73
CA GLU A 55 -1.63 6.90 11.81
C GLU A 55 -2.10 7.89 10.75
N VAL A 56 -2.37 9.14 11.15
CA VAL A 56 -2.72 10.22 10.21
C VAL A 56 -1.57 10.46 9.21
N ASP A 57 -0.32 10.48 9.68
CA ASP A 57 0.86 10.61 8.81
C ASP A 57 1.04 9.41 7.86
N PHE A 58 0.61 8.22 8.28
CA PHE A 58 0.65 7.01 7.46
C PHE A 58 -0.55 6.87 6.52
N GLY A 59 -1.57 7.73 6.66
CA GLY A 59 -2.82 7.64 5.92
C GLY A 59 -3.69 6.46 6.36
N THR A 60 -3.63 6.08 7.63
CA THR A 60 -4.45 5.04 8.26
C THR A 60 -5.53 5.65 9.15
N ASP A 61 -6.26 4.82 9.89
CA ASP A 61 -7.48 5.22 10.60
C ASP A 61 -7.23 5.11 12.11
N PRO A 62 -7.07 6.24 12.83
CA PRO A 62 -6.72 6.26 14.26
C PRO A 62 -7.81 5.74 15.20
N LEU A 63 -8.94 5.29 14.64
CA LEU A 63 -10.09 4.79 15.37
C LEU A 63 -10.37 3.30 15.09
N ASP A 64 -9.49 2.60 14.37
CA ASP A 64 -9.64 1.19 14.02
C ASP A 64 -8.31 0.42 14.13
N LYS A 65 -8.17 -0.37 15.20
CA LYS A 65 -6.98 -1.20 15.49
C LYS A 65 -6.54 -2.14 14.37
N ALA A 66 -7.40 -2.40 13.37
CA ALA A 66 -7.06 -3.22 12.22
C ALA A 66 -6.29 -2.44 11.14
N SER A 67 -6.40 -1.11 11.16
CA SER A 67 -5.61 -0.13 10.40
C SER A 67 -4.16 -0.08 10.91
N GLY A 68 -3.31 0.77 10.32
CA GLY A 68 -1.95 1.01 10.81
C GLY A 68 -0.84 0.57 9.86
N ARG A 69 0.18 -0.16 10.33
CA ARG A 69 1.33 -0.56 9.49
C ARG A 69 1.73 -2.02 9.63
N TYR A 70 2.16 -2.61 8.51
CA TYR A 70 2.90 -3.87 8.46
C TYR A 70 4.38 -3.64 8.88
N GLU A 71 5.07 -4.72 9.28
CA GLU A 71 6.49 -4.72 9.65
C GLU A 71 7.37 -4.14 8.53
N GLY A 72 7.02 -4.44 7.26
CA GLY A 72 7.68 -3.88 6.07
C GLY A 72 7.48 -2.37 5.87
N GLY A 73 6.68 -1.71 6.72
CA GLY A 73 6.38 -0.28 6.63
C GLY A 73 5.27 0.06 5.64
N TRP A 74 4.44 -0.92 5.26
CA TRP A 74 3.30 -0.72 4.37
C TRP A 74 2.05 -0.35 5.16
N PRO A 75 1.18 0.53 4.61
CA PRO A 75 -0.08 0.85 5.27
C PRO A 75 -0.95 -0.40 5.40
N ARG A 76 -1.78 -0.42 6.45
CA ARG A 76 -2.93 -1.32 6.65
C ARG A 76 -4.17 -0.46 6.67
N GLN A 77 -5.13 -0.77 5.81
CA GLN A 77 -6.42 -0.09 5.72
C GLN A 77 -7.50 -0.94 6.38
N THR A 78 -8.56 -0.28 6.82
CA THR A 78 -9.72 -0.96 7.39
C THR A 78 -10.35 -1.92 6.38
N VAL A 79 -10.97 -3.00 6.88
CA VAL A 79 -11.68 -3.97 6.02
C VAL A 79 -12.78 -3.28 5.21
N ALA A 80 -13.51 -2.36 5.85
CA ALA A 80 -14.58 -1.61 5.22
C ALA A 80 -14.09 -0.75 4.04
N PHE A 81 -12.94 -0.10 4.19
CA PHE A 81 -12.33 0.68 3.11
C PHE A 81 -11.98 -0.21 1.91
N LYS A 82 -11.24 -1.31 2.16
CA LYS A 82 -10.84 -2.25 1.10
C LYS A 82 -12.04 -2.84 0.37
N ASP A 83 -13.05 -3.28 1.10
CA ASP A 83 -14.27 -3.86 0.53
C ASP A 83 -15.03 -2.83 -0.34
N ALA A 84 -15.07 -1.56 0.07
CA ALA A 84 -15.64 -0.48 -0.73
C ALA A 84 -14.85 -0.24 -2.03
N VAL A 85 -13.52 -0.25 -1.96
CA VAL A 85 -12.66 -0.12 -3.15
C VAL A 85 -12.90 -1.29 -4.10
N VAL A 86 -12.94 -2.53 -3.62
CA VAL A 86 -13.28 -3.73 -4.41
C VAL A 86 -14.65 -3.56 -5.07
N ALA A 87 -15.70 -3.20 -4.31
CA ALA A 87 -17.07 -3.09 -4.80
C ALA A 87 -17.26 -1.99 -5.86
N SER A 88 -16.38 -0.98 -5.90
CA SER A 88 -16.49 0.15 -6.83
C SER A 88 -16.10 -0.15 -8.29
N GLY A 89 -15.67 -1.38 -8.60
CA GLY A 89 -15.30 -1.76 -9.97
C GLY A 89 -15.30 -3.27 -10.20
N LYS A 90 -15.27 -3.69 -11.45
CA LYS A 90 -15.25 -5.11 -11.83
C LYS A 90 -13.85 -5.53 -12.26
N THR A 91 -13.43 -6.70 -11.80
CA THR A 91 -12.27 -7.42 -12.33
C THR A 91 -12.66 -8.15 -13.62
N GLY A 92 -11.79 -8.07 -14.63
CA GLY A 92 -11.95 -8.81 -15.88
C GLY A 92 -11.66 -10.30 -15.72
N LYS A 93 -11.87 -11.09 -16.78
CA LYS A 93 -11.36 -12.47 -16.83
C LYS A 93 -9.84 -12.51 -17.09
N GLU A 94 -9.35 -11.46 -17.73
CA GLU A 94 -7.94 -11.21 -18.08
C GLU A 94 -7.62 -9.76 -17.70
N ILE A 95 -6.33 -9.43 -17.65
CA ILE A 95 -5.88 -8.06 -17.41
C ILE A 95 -6.29 -7.12 -18.55
N ASP A 96 -6.83 -5.95 -18.20
CA ASP A 96 -7.31 -4.96 -19.15
C ASP A 96 -7.29 -3.56 -18.53
N THR A 97 -6.87 -2.57 -19.31
CA THR A 97 -6.72 -1.19 -18.86
C THR A 97 -8.08 -0.61 -18.46
N GLY A 98 -8.11 0.08 -17.32
CA GLY A 98 -9.30 0.63 -16.70
C GLY A 98 -10.14 -0.38 -15.91
N LYS A 99 -9.84 -1.69 -15.99
CA LYS A 99 -10.42 -2.69 -15.09
C LYS A 99 -9.73 -2.67 -13.74
N ARG A 100 -10.42 -3.25 -12.76
CA ARG A 100 -9.93 -3.40 -11.40
C ARG A 100 -9.04 -4.64 -11.32
N PHE A 101 -7.86 -4.50 -10.73
CA PHE A 101 -6.95 -5.61 -10.46
C PHE A 101 -7.58 -6.57 -9.44
N PRO A 102 -7.41 -7.91 -9.56
CA PRO A 102 -7.96 -8.86 -8.59
C PRO A 102 -7.44 -8.57 -7.17
N ARG A 103 -8.26 -8.89 -6.17
CA ARG A 103 -7.83 -8.84 -4.77
C ARG A 103 -6.86 -9.99 -4.53
N LEU A 104 -5.66 -9.66 -4.07
CA LEU A 104 -4.61 -10.61 -3.76
C LEU A 104 -4.32 -10.50 -2.27
N ILE A 105 -4.47 -11.60 -1.55
CA ILE A 105 -4.16 -11.71 -0.12
C ILE A 105 -3.11 -12.80 0.00
N GLU A 106 -1.89 -12.43 0.38
CA GLU A 106 -0.76 -13.34 0.42
C GLU A 106 0.14 -13.05 1.61
N LYS A 107 1.01 -13.99 1.94
CA LYS A 107 2.05 -13.76 2.95
C LYS A 107 3.22 -13.00 2.37
N ASP A 108 3.65 -11.97 3.10
CA ASP A 108 4.82 -11.17 2.72
C ASP A 108 6.14 -11.80 3.19
N GLN A 109 7.25 -11.08 2.96
CA GLN A 109 8.58 -11.53 3.36
C GLN A 109 8.78 -11.61 4.89
N HIS A 110 7.98 -10.86 5.67
CA HIS A 110 8.00 -10.86 7.14
C HIS A 110 7.11 -11.98 7.71
N GLY A 111 6.21 -12.54 6.89
CA GLY A 111 5.29 -13.60 7.23
C GLY A 111 3.90 -13.12 7.65
N GLU A 112 3.63 -11.82 7.45
CA GLU A 112 2.34 -11.20 7.68
C GLU A 112 1.42 -11.49 6.50
N GLU A 113 0.13 -11.71 6.77
CA GLU A 113 -0.88 -11.81 5.72
C GLU A 113 -1.25 -10.40 5.27
N VAL A 114 -0.92 -10.07 4.02
CA VAL A 114 -1.09 -8.75 3.43
C VAL A 114 -2.16 -8.80 2.37
N ASP A 115 -3.07 -7.83 2.42
CA ASP A 115 -4.00 -7.56 1.33
C ASP A 115 -3.43 -6.46 0.44
N LEU A 116 -3.22 -6.75 -0.84
CA LEU A 116 -2.67 -5.77 -1.78
C LEU A 116 -3.50 -4.48 -1.86
N TYR A 117 -4.80 -4.54 -1.53
CA TYR A 117 -5.67 -3.37 -1.48
C TYR A 117 -5.36 -2.40 -0.33
N ASP A 118 -4.53 -2.78 0.65
CA ASP A 118 -4.05 -1.85 1.67
C ASP A 118 -3.21 -0.70 1.07
N LEU A 119 -2.65 -0.90 -0.13
CA LEU A 119 -1.92 0.15 -0.86
C LEU A 119 -2.84 1.17 -1.55
N SER A 120 -4.15 0.96 -1.54
CA SER A 120 -5.13 1.86 -2.17
C SER A 120 -5.44 3.09 -1.31
N GLY A 121 -5.84 4.19 -1.93
CA GLY A 121 -6.21 5.44 -1.23
C GLY A 121 -5.05 6.36 -0.84
N HIS A 122 -3.80 6.04 -1.22
CA HIS A 122 -2.61 6.79 -0.77
C HIS A 122 -2.08 7.83 -1.77
N GLY A 123 -2.82 8.22 -2.82
CA GLY A 123 -2.37 9.25 -3.75
C GLY A 123 -1.21 8.87 -4.67
N ARG A 124 -0.80 7.59 -4.67
CA ARG A 124 0.39 7.10 -5.41
C ARG A 124 0.06 5.94 -6.34
N LYS A 125 0.90 5.79 -7.37
CA LYS A 125 0.85 4.62 -8.25
C LYS A 125 1.40 3.39 -7.53
N ILE A 126 0.89 2.23 -7.91
CA ILE A 126 1.36 0.93 -7.42
C ILE A 126 1.88 0.17 -8.63
N ILE A 127 3.11 -0.32 -8.55
CA ILE A 127 3.70 -1.17 -9.58
C ILE A 127 3.72 -2.60 -9.03
N VAL A 128 3.04 -3.49 -9.75
CA VAL A 128 3.06 -4.93 -9.50
C VAL A 128 4.00 -5.56 -10.53
N ASP A 129 5.14 -6.03 -10.04
CA ASP A 129 6.14 -6.80 -10.77
C ASP A 129 5.82 -8.29 -10.60
N VAL A 130 5.19 -8.89 -11.60
CA VAL A 130 4.88 -10.32 -11.64
C VAL A 130 6.10 -11.08 -12.17
N SER A 131 6.71 -11.84 -11.28
CA SER A 131 8.03 -12.43 -11.42
C SER A 131 8.04 -13.93 -11.10
N ALA A 132 9.13 -14.62 -11.42
CA ALA A 132 9.30 -16.04 -11.13
C ALA A 132 10.68 -16.32 -10.51
N GLU A 133 10.78 -17.31 -9.63
CA GLU A 133 12.02 -17.62 -8.93
C GLU A 133 13.11 -18.17 -9.87
N TRP A 134 12.76 -18.88 -10.94
CA TRP A 134 13.73 -19.34 -11.94
C TRP A 134 14.17 -18.23 -12.92
N CYS A 135 13.41 -17.14 -13.01
CA CYS A 135 13.57 -16.11 -14.05
C CYS A 135 14.82 -15.23 -13.83
N GLY A 136 15.75 -15.28 -14.78
CA GLY A 136 16.99 -14.49 -14.77
C GLY A 136 16.76 -12.97 -14.77
N PRO A 137 15.99 -12.42 -15.72
CA PRO A 137 15.68 -10.98 -15.75
C PRO A 137 14.96 -10.48 -14.49
N CYS A 138 14.10 -11.31 -13.89
CA CYS A 138 13.40 -10.99 -12.64
C CYS A 138 14.40 -10.78 -11.49
N LYS A 139 15.38 -11.68 -11.34
CA LYS A 139 16.48 -11.54 -10.36
C LYS A 139 17.34 -10.30 -10.60
N GLN A 140 17.57 -9.95 -11.87
CA GLN A 140 18.33 -8.76 -12.23
C GLN A 140 17.62 -7.49 -11.74
N ILE A 141 16.31 -7.40 -11.95
CA ILE A 141 15.53 -6.26 -11.47
C ILE A 141 15.54 -6.18 -9.95
N SER A 142 15.29 -7.27 -9.22
CA SER A 142 15.35 -7.25 -7.76
C SER A 142 16.76 -6.92 -7.22
N THR A 143 17.82 -7.30 -7.95
CA THR A 143 19.20 -6.90 -7.63
C THR A 143 19.39 -5.38 -7.77
N ILE A 144 18.81 -4.76 -8.81
CA ILE A 144 18.84 -3.31 -9.01
C ILE A 144 18.04 -2.58 -7.92
N LEU A 145 16.82 -3.07 -7.61
CA LEU A 145 15.98 -2.51 -6.54
C LEU A 145 16.68 -2.54 -5.17
N GLY A 146 17.50 -3.56 -4.94
CA GLY A 146 18.35 -3.72 -3.75
C GLY A 146 19.70 -2.97 -3.77
N ASP A 147 19.94 -2.03 -4.69
CA ASP A 147 21.19 -1.27 -4.85
C ASP A 147 22.46 -2.08 -5.13
N LYS A 148 22.34 -3.37 -5.46
CA LYS A 148 23.51 -4.18 -5.80
C LYS A 148 24.04 -3.87 -7.20
N ASP A 149 23.20 -3.31 -8.07
CA ASP A 149 23.58 -2.75 -9.37
C ASP A 149 22.85 -1.42 -9.61
N THR A 150 23.56 -0.31 -9.41
CA THR A 150 22.98 1.04 -9.52
C THR A 150 23.21 1.70 -10.88
N THR A 151 23.61 0.94 -11.89
CA THR A 151 24.04 1.52 -13.17
C THR A 151 22.92 1.60 -14.21
N ASP A 152 21.77 0.98 -13.96
CA ASP A 152 20.65 0.96 -14.89
C ASP A 152 19.92 2.33 -14.93
N PRO A 153 19.96 3.05 -16.06
CA PRO A 153 19.40 4.40 -16.15
C PRO A 153 17.86 4.43 -16.11
N LEU A 154 17.20 3.30 -16.41
CA LEU A 154 15.74 3.19 -16.33
C LEU A 154 15.29 3.04 -14.88
N PHE A 155 15.99 2.23 -14.09
CA PHE A 155 15.58 1.88 -12.74
C PHE A 155 16.08 2.82 -11.64
N GLN A 156 17.18 3.54 -11.85
CA GLN A 156 17.69 4.48 -10.83
C GLN A 156 16.65 5.51 -10.36
N PRO A 157 15.88 6.18 -11.25
CA PRO A 157 14.80 7.06 -10.82
C PRO A 157 13.70 6.31 -10.05
N ILE A 158 13.34 5.10 -10.49
CA ILE A 158 12.31 4.26 -9.87
C ILE A 158 12.69 3.89 -8.44
N VAL A 159 13.93 3.46 -8.22
CA VAL A 159 14.48 3.15 -6.89
C VAL A 159 14.39 4.36 -5.97
N GLY A 160 14.70 5.56 -6.47
CA GLY A 160 14.51 6.82 -5.75
C GLY A 160 13.06 7.07 -5.36
N MET A 161 12.11 6.85 -6.29
CA MET A 161 10.68 7.03 -6.04
C MET A 161 10.14 6.05 -5.00
N ILE A 162 10.54 4.78 -5.04
CA ILE A 162 10.19 3.76 -4.04
C ILE A 162 10.64 4.22 -2.65
N ARG A 163 11.90 4.64 -2.55
CA ARG A 163 12.51 5.06 -1.27
C ARG A 163 11.92 6.31 -0.66
N ALA A 164 11.44 7.21 -1.51
CA ALA A 164 10.73 8.42 -1.13
C ALA A 164 9.23 8.17 -0.86
N GLY A 165 8.74 6.94 -1.06
CA GLY A 165 7.33 6.60 -0.89
C GLY A 165 6.40 7.20 -1.95
N LEU A 166 6.95 7.67 -3.07
CA LEU A 166 6.19 8.30 -4.16
C LEU A 166 5.44 7.27 -5.03
N ILE A 167 5.91 6.02 -5.01
CA ILE A 167 5.26 4.86 -5.61
C ILE A 167 5.37 3.68 -4.65
N SER A 168 4.43 2.76 -4.74
CA SER A 168 4.53 1.45 -4.06
C SER A 168 5.00 0.42 -5.08
N TRP A 169 6.03 -0.36 -4.74
CA TRP A 169 6.49 -1.47 -5.58
C TRP A 169 6.23 -2.80 -4.87
N VAL A 170 5.58 -3.72 -5.58
CA VAL A 170 5.27 -5.06 -5.10
C VAL A 170 5.82 -6.07 -6.10
N THR A 171 6.76 -6.90 -5.68
CA THR A 171 7.19 -8.07 -6.46
C THR A 171 6.32 -9.26 -6.04
N VAL A 172 5.58 -9.83 -6.98
CA VAL A 172 4.75 -11.02 -6.78
C VAL A 172 5.39 -12.18 -7.52
N LEU A 173 5.82 -13.19 -6.78
CA LEU A 173 6.40 -14.40 -7.35
C LEU A 173 5.26 -15.36 -7.68
N SER A 174 5.01 -15.63 -8.96
CA SER A 174 3.92 -16.54 -9.41
C SER A 174 4.39 -17.95 -9.74
N GLU A 175 5.70 -18.18 -9.85
CA GLU A 175 6.29 -19.50 -9.98
C GLU A 175 7.53 -19.66 -9.09
N ASP A 176 7.70 -20.84 -8.51
CA ASP A 176 8.93 -21.24 -7.81
C ASP A 176 10.01 -21.72 -8.79
N VAL A 177 11.17 -22.15 -8.28
CA VAL A 177 12.31 -22.60 -9.10
C VAL A 177 11.98 -23.75 -10.08
N ASP A 178 10.95 -24.54 -9.80
CA ASP A 178 10.55 -25.70 -10.61
C ASP A 178 9.48 -25.31 -11.66
N GLY A 179 9.00 -24.06 -11.66
CA GLY A 179 7.93 -23.58 -12.54
C GLY A 179 6.54 -23.91 -12.00
N GLU A 180 6.42 -24.19 -10.71
CA GLU A 180 5.16 -24.54 -10.06
C GLU A 180 4.66 -23.40 -9.17
N ALA A 181 3.40 -23.46 -8.75
CA ALA A 181 2.86 -22.50 -7.81
C ALA A 181 3.72 -22.43 -6.53
N PRO A 182 4.09 -21.24 -6.08
CA PRO A 182 5.06 -21.07 -5.02
C PRO A 182 4.51 -21.47 -3.65
N LYS A 183 5.42 -21.80 -2.75
CA LYS A 183 5.10 -22.09 -1.35
C LYS A 183 5.09 -20.79 -0.54
N PRO A 184 4.33 -20.70 0.58
CA PRO A 184 4.23 -19.47 1.39
C PRO A 184 5.54 -18.87 1.92
N ARG A 185 6.66 -19.61 1.86
CA ARG A 185 7.98 -19.14 2.28
C ARG A 185 8.76 -18.42 1.18
N ILE A 186 8.24 -18.37 -0.05
CA ILE A 186 8.99 -17.88 -1.21
C ILE A 186 9.39 -16.42 -1.03
N ALA A 187 8.48 -15.58 -0.53
CA ALA A 187 8.71 -14.15 -0.32
C ALA A 187 9.90 -13.92 0.64
N ARG A 188 9.93 -14.63 1.76
CA ARG A 188 11.05 -14.59 2.72
C ARG A 188 12.37 -15.06 2.11
N THR A 189 12.32 -16.11 1.28
CA THR A 189 13.51 -16.67 0.63
C THR A 189 14.06 -15.67 -0.39
N TRP A 190 13.18 -15.06 -1.16
CA TRP A 190 13.52 -14.03 -2.14
C TRP A 190 14.10 -12.79 -1.49
N GLU A 191 13.48 -12.24 -0.44
CA GLU A 191 14.02 -11.08 0.28
C GLU A 191 15.40 -11.35 0.88
N ARG A 192 15.64 -12.57 1.37
CA ARG A 192 16.98 -12.94 1.87
C ARG A 192 18.05 -12.85 0.78
N ASP A 193 17.71 -13.26 -0.44
CA ASP A 193 18.66 -13.36 -1.55
C ASP A 193 18.77 -12.01 -2.31
N PHE A 194 17.66 -11.27 -2.38
CA PHE A 194 17.49 -9.98 -3.07
C PHE A 194 16.85 -8.92 -2.16
N PRO A 195 17.52 -8.52 -1.06
CA PRO A 195 16.94 -7.56 -0.13
C PRO A 195 16.74 -6.20 -0.79
N ALA A 196 15.52 -5.67 -0.72
CA ALA A 196 15.16 -4.42 -1.37
C ALA A 196 14.32 -3.53 -0.45
N ARG A 197 14.95 -2.47 0.08
CA ARG A 197 14.26 -1.54 0.99
C ARG A 197 13.09 -0.87 0.27
N GLY A 198 11.91 -1.02 0.84
CA GLY A 198 10.70 -0.41 0.30
C GLY A 198 10.06 -1.21 -0.84
N VAL A 199 10.42 -2.49 -0.98
CA VAL A 199 9.73 -3.41 -1.88
C VAL A 199 8.96 -4.44 -1.04
N MET A 200 7.66 -4.57 -1.31
CA MET A 200 6.88 -5.68 -0.79
C MET A 200 7.11 -6.91 -1.66
N VAL A 201 7.33 -8.08 -1.05
CA VAL A 201 7.47 -9.34 -1.78
C VAL A 201 6.34 -10.27 -1.36
N LEU A 202 5.58 -10.77 -2.33
CA LEU A 202 4.51 -11.74 -2.14
C LEU A 202 4.79 -12.99 -2.96
N GLY A 203 4.25 -14.14 -2.53
CA GLY A 203 4.18 -15.34 -3.37
C GLY A 203 2.74 -15.61 -3.75
N ASP A 204 2.42 -15.68 -5.04
CA ASP A 204 1.07 -15.98 -5.55
C ASP A 204 0.81 -17.49 -5.44
N THR A 205 0.49 -17.94 -4.24
CA THR A 205 0.47 -19.37 -3.87
C THR A 205 -0.66 -20.16 -4.53
N GLU A 206 -1.69 -19.47 -5.00
CA GLU A 206 -2.83 -20.03 -5.72
C GLU A 206 -2.77 -19.80 -7.24
N ALA A 207 -1.62 -19.30 -7.75
CA ALA A 207 -1.37 -19.02 -9.17
C ALA A 207 -2.43 -18.09 -9.82
N GLN A 208 -2.99 -17.15 -9.05
CA GLN A 208 -4.03 -16.23 -9.49
C GLN A 208 -3.54 -15.28 -10.58
N LEU A 209 -2.29 -14.82 -10.49
CA LEU A 209 -1.72 -13.85 -11.43
C LEU A 209 -1.06 -14.49 -12.65
N LEU A 210 -0.70 -15.77 -12.56
CA LEU A 210 -0.12 -16.51 -13.69
C LEU A 210 -1.07 -16.49 -14.89
N ASP A 211 -2.31 -16.93 -14.70
CA ASP A 211 -3.33 -16.95 -15.75
C ASP A 211 -3.90 -15.54 -16.06
N TYR A 212 -3.83 -14.62 -15.10
CA TYR A 212 -4.45 -13.30 -15.25
C TYR A 212 -3.55 -12.25 -15.92
N VAL A 213 -2.25 -12.26 -15.64
CA VAL A 213 -1.27 -11.27 -16.11
C VAL A 213 -0.29 -11.90 -17.09
N VAL A 214 0.37 -12.99 -16.69
CA VAL A 214 1.47 -13.57 -17.48
C VAL A 214 0.93 -14.19 -18.76
N ALA A 215 -0.22 -14.88 -18.70
CA ALA A 215 -0.87 -15.40 -19.90
C ALA A 215 -1.26 -14.31 -20.91
N SER A 216 -1.59 -13.10 -20.45
CA SER A 216 -1.93 -11.96 -21.31
C SER A 216 -0.72 -11.23 -21.87
N THR A 217 0.38 -11.15 -21.12
CA THR A 217 1.61 -10.44 -21.54
C THR A 217 2.60 -11.35 -22.27
N GLY A 218 2.56 -12.65 -22.01
CA GLY A 218 3.36 -13.69 -22.68
C GLY A 218 4.85 -13.71 -22.31
N ALA A 219 5.27 -12.99 -21.27
CA ALA A 219 6.69 -12.87 -20.92
C ALA A 219 6.92 -12.51 -19.45
N TRP A 220 8.11 -12.85 -18.95
CA TRP A 220 8.58 -12.56 -17.60
C TRP A 220 9.77 -11.58 -17.63
N PRO A 221 9.90 -10.68 -16.64
CA PRO A 221 8.84 -10.26 -15.72
C PRO A 221 7.75 -9.47 -16.46
N SER A 222 6.53 -9.53 -15.94
CA SER A 222 5.41 -8.70 -16.39
C SER A 222 5.13 -7.60 -15.37
N PHE A 223 4.82 -6.40 -15.83
CA PHE A 223 4.53 -5.25 -14.99
C PHE A 223 3.08 -4.84 -15.15
N VAL A 224 2.48 -4.42 -14.04
CA VAL A 224 1.16 -3.81 -14.00
C VAL A 224 1.27 -2.52 -13.20
N ILE A 225 0.88 -1.41 -13.81
CA ILE A 225 0.78 -0.11 -13.16
C ILE A 225 -0.68 0.09 -12.75
N LEU A 226 -0.92 0.26 -11.45
CA LEU A 226 -2.21 0.57 -10.89
C LEU A 226 -2.25 2.02 -10.40
N ASN A 227 -3.44 2.63 -10.45
CA ASN A 227 -3.69 3.86 -9.70
C ASN A 227 -4.08 3.56 -8.25
N GLU A 228 -4.23 4.63 -7.44
CA GLU A 228 -4.66 4.55 -6.03
C GLU A 228 -6.00 3.84 -5.82
N ASN A 229 -6.80 3.68 -6.87
CA ASN A 229 -8.09 3.02 -6.83
C ASN A 229 -7.99 1.58 -7.37
N MET A 230 -6.81 0.96 -7.39
CA MET A 230 -6.55 -0.41 -7.86
C MET A 230 -7.04 -0.70 -9.30
N LYS A 231 -7.13 0.33 -10.14
CA LYS A 231 -7.43 0.16 -11.57
C LYS A 231 -6.14 0.09 -12.36
N VAL A 232 -6.11 -0.83 -13.33
CA VAL A 232 -5.01 -0.99 -14.28
C VAL A 232 -4.91 0.26 -15.14
N VAL A 233 -3.74 0.88 -15.12
CA VAL A 233 -3.39 2.04 -15.95
C VAL A 233 -2.65 1.57 -17.19
N GLU A 234 -1.68 0.68 -17.01
CA GLU A 234 -0.84 0.11 -18.07
C GLU A 234 -0.37 -1.28 -17.61
N TYR A 235 -0.12 -2.18 -18.55
CA TYR A 235 0.46 -3.49 -18.26
C TYR A 235 1.28 -3.99 -19.45
N GLY A 236 2.26 -4.85 -19.19
CA GLY A 236 3.15 -5.35 -20.23
C GLY A 236 4.53 -5.72 -19.71
N THR A 237 5.51 -5.64 -20.59
CA THR A 237 6.92 -5.92 -20.33
C THR A 237 7.74 -4.64 -20.43
N LEU A 238 8.98 -4.64 -19.93
CA LEU A 238 9.87 -3.48 -20.13
C LEU A 238 10.25 -3.24 -21.59
N SER A 239 10.04 -4.20 -22.49
CA SER A 239 10.21 -3.99 -23.92
C SER A 239 9.08 -3.19 -24.56
N ASP A 240 7.93 -3.04 -23.89
CA ASP A 240 6.78 -2.35 -24.43
C ASP A 240 6.94 -0.83 -24.32
N PRO A 241 6.84 -0.07 -25.43
CA PRO A 241 7.02 1.38 -25.40
C PRO A 241 6.03 2.11 -24.48
N GLY A 242 4.80 1.58 -24.35
CA GLY A 242 3.79 2.11 -23.43
C GLY A 242 4.24 2.01 -21.97
N MET A 243 4.85 0.88 -21.60
CA MET A 243 5.37 0.65 -20.25
C MET A 243 6.54 1.57 -19.92
N GLN A 244 7.45 1.81 -20.87
CA GLN A 244 8.58 2.72 -20.65
C GLN A 244 8.16 4.19 -20.50
N ALA A 245 7.01 4.57 -21.06
CA ALA A 245 6.51 5.95 -21.03
C ALA A 245 5.63 6.27 -19.80
N ALA A 246 5.09 5.25 -19.14
CA ALA A 246 4.08 5.35 -18.06
C ALA A 246 4.68 5.57 -16.68
#